data_AF-A0A7C2L347-F1
#
_entry.id   AF-A0A7C2L347-F1
#
_cell.length_a   1.000
_cell.length_b   1.000
_cell.length_c   1.000
_cell.angle_alpha   90.00
_cell.angle_beta   90.00
_cell.angle_gamma   90.00
#
_symmetry.space_group_name_H-M   'P 1'
#
loop_
_entity.id
_entity.type
_entity.pdbx_description
1 polymer ?
#
loop_
_entity_poly.entity_id
_entity_poly.type
_entity_poly.pdbx_seq_one_letter_code
_entity_poly.pdbx_strand_id
1 'polypeptide(L)'
;MMLGILASLTPESVEKFIGIEYYLTRGGGVGGVIKSSPEDFQTWEQLVDGLDARFAYESWTGLREGFGDQLLAVMWKRGVDTIRACTILAKQLGIRPAQIGVCGIKDKVSVSWQFITLPAWSIRPERVEVGGVIKILPIMHVGWRISSERLARNMFEIVIRGPSDGAEAAQRILEELRLRGIPNFYGHQRFGISRPITPIVGRLMIEGRIEEAVKAFLAEYSPLESSENRMARMRLLEDFDPARALEYFPRILRYERAILRHLARRPGDYLGALRSIPLRLRRLFVESVSALIFNKALSRVIAEDLLGVVEVGDLVVRLDTFGRPEPGRPIMVSEANIQQVERLISRGKLAVALPVPGYLSPIPRSRKGEILLSILDEMGLEPNAFRLKICPEASTRGSLRPIKITRWSCRISELDDGSIKLSIELPPGSYATILLREIMKPESPLAFIGGGNVNSREPRDIM
;
A
#
# COMPACT_ATOMS: atom_id res chain seq x y z
N MET A 1 -10.90 24.68 -3.76
CA MET A 1 -10.32 24.85 -2.41
C MET A 1 -9.82 23.49 -1.92
N MET A 2 -8.54 23.16 -2.11
CA MET A 2 -7.94 21.90 -1.58
C MET A 2 -6.82 22.13 -0.57
N LEU A 3 -6.32 23.37 -0.45
CA LEU A 3 -5.30 23.74 0.53
C LEU A 3 -5.96 23.90 1.90
N GLY A 4 -5.32 23.37 2.94
CA GLY A 4 -5.81 23.39 4.33
C GLY A 4 -6.68 22.21 4.75
N ILE A 5 -7.10 21.32 3.83
CA ILE A 5 -7.99 20.18 4.16
C ILE A 5 -7.32 19.23 5.17
N LEU A 6 -6.00 19.05 5.09
CA LEU A 6 -5.29 18.16 6.01
C LEU A 6 -5.16 18.74 7.42
N ALA A 7 -5.21 20.06 7.58
CA ALA A 7 -5.07 20.71 8.88
C ALA A 7 -6.25 20.40 9.82
N SER A 8 -7.43 20.11 9.27
CA SER A 8 -8.63 19.71 10.01
C SER A 8 -8.83 18.19 10.10
N LEU A 9 -7.86 17.39 9.66
CA LEU A 9 -8.00 15.94 9.59
C LEU A 9 -7.95 15.33 11.00
N THR A 10 -9.05 14.70 11.41
CA THR A 10 -9.10 13.89 12.63
C THR A 10 -8.80 12.42 12.30
N PRO A 11 -8.34 11.60 13.26
CA PRO A 11 -8.09 10.18 13.01
C PRO A 11 -9.29 9.44 12.39
N GLU A 12 -10.50 9.70 12.89
CA GLU A 12 -11.75 9.05 12.48
C GLU A 12 -12.13 9.40 11.02
N SER A 13 -11.69 10.58 10.56
CA SER A 13 -12.02 11.09 9.22
C SER A 13 -11.09 10.58 8.11
N VAL A 14 -9.96 9.94 8.45
CA VAL A 14 -8.94 9.53 7.47
C VAL A 14 -9.48 8.55 6.45
N GLU A 15 -10.23 7.53 6.87
CA GLU A 15 -10.76 6.52 5.95
C GLU A 15 -11.72 7.13 4.93
N LYS A 16 -12.63 7.98 5.41
CA LYS A 16 -13.54 8.76 4.57
C LYS A 16 -12.78 9.67 3.60
N PHE A 17 -11.72 10.32 4.07
CA PHE A 17 -10.85 11.14 3.23
C PHE A 17 -10.21 10.34 2.08
N ILE A 18 -9.80 9.09 2.34
CA ILE A 18 -9.23 8.18 1.31
C ILE A 18 -10.29 7.33 0.60
N GLY A 19 -11.57 7.66 0.75
CA GLY A 19 -12.70 7.05 0.02
C GLY A 19 -13.17 5.69 0.54
N ILE A 20 -12.75 5.28 1.74
CA ILE A 20 -13.21 4.06 2.41
C ILE A 20 -14.29 4.48 3.42
N GLU A 21 -15.56 4.21 3.11
CA GLU A 21 -16.70 4.74 3.88
C GLU A 21 -17.54 3.66 4.55
N TYR A 22 -17.39 2.40 4.12
CA TYR A 22 -18.22 1.28 4.60
C TYR A 22 -17.36 0.12 5.11
N TYR A 23 -17.87 -0.57 6.11
CA TYR A 23 -17.45 -1.93 6.46
C TYR A 23 -18.32 -2.92 5.72
N LEU A 24 -17.74 -4.02 5.26
CA LEU A 24 -18.55 -5.11 4.70
C LEU A 24 -19.23 -5.88 5.84
N THR A 25 -18.50 -6.18 6.90
CA THR A 25 -18.99 -6.99 8.02
C THR A 25 -19.95 -6.25 8.93
N ARG A 26 -20.91 -6.98 9.48
CA ARG A 26 -21.89 -6.47 10.44
C ARG A 26 -21.35 -6.61 11.87
N GLY A 27 -21.88 -5.81 12.79
CA GLY A 27 -21.51 -5.85 14.21
C GLY A 27 -20.20 -5.13 14.56
N GLY A 28 -19.91 -5.04 15.86
CA GLY A 28 -18.70 -4.42 16.39
C GLY A 28 -17.42 -5.13 15.94
N GLY A 29 -16.31 -4.41 15.94
CA GLY A 29 -14.97 -5.01 15.79
C GLY A 29 -14.40 -5.40 17.15
N VAL A 30 -13.29 -6.15 17.13
CA VAL A 30 -12.59 -6.55 18.35
C VAL A 30 -11.65 -5.48 18.91
N GLY A 31 -11.54 -4.32 18.26
CA GLY A 31 -10.66 -3.23 18.69
C GLY A 31 -9.18 -3.64 18.70
N GLY A 32 -8.47 -3.18 19.72
CA GLY A 32 -7.04 -3.45 19.92
C GLY A 32 -6.11 -2.68 18.98
N VAL A 33 -4.82 -2.97 19.10
CA VAL A 33 -3.76 -2.33 18.32
C VAL A 33 -2.81 -3.37 17.73
N ILE A 34 -2.24 -3.08 16.57
CA ILE A 34 -1.15 -3.87 15.99
C ILE A 34 0.15 -3.09 16.03
N LYS A 35 1.28 -3.80 15.81
CA LYS A 35 2.61 -3.20 15.70
C LYS A 35 3.07 -2.48 16.98
N SER A 36 2.64 -2.95 18.16
CA SER A 36 3.19 -2.49 19.45
C SER A 36 4.69 -2.80 19.54
N SER A 37 5.09 -3.94 18.95
CA SER A 37 6.47 -4.31 18.67
C SER A 37 6.62 -4.79 17.21
N PRO A 38 7.84 -4.78 16.64
CA PRO A 38 8.09 -5.40 15.33
C PRO A 38 7.64 -6.88 15.27
N GLU A 39 7.73 -7.60 16.37
CA GLU A 39 7.40 -9.02 16.51
C GLU A 39 5.90 -9.30 16.39
N ASP A 40 5.05 -8.31 16.71
CA ASP A 40 3.59 -8.38 16.51
C ASP A 40 3.18 -8.29 15.05
N PHE A 41 4.11 -7.97 14.14
CA PHE A 41 3.84 -7.90 12.71
C PHE A 41 4.97 -8.59 11.94
N GLN A 42 4.77 -9.88 11.68
CA GLN A 42 5.70 -10.70 10.92
C GLN A 42 5.18 -10.89 9.50
N THR A 43 6.07 -10.78 8.50
CA THR A 43 5.68 -11.01 7.11
C THR A 43 6.78 -11.67 6.30
N TRP A 44 6.41 -12.60 5.44
CA TRP A 44 7.35 -13.21 4.51
C TRP A 44 6.78 -13.45 3.13
N GLU A 45 7.67 -13.66 2.18
CA GLU A 45 7.33 -13.90 0.77
C GLU A 45 7.36 -15.39 0.47
N GLN A 46 6.41 -15.84 -0.37
CA GLN A 46 6.50 -17.12 -1.06
C GLN A 46 6.54 -16.84 -2.56
N LEU A 47 7.43 -17.52 -3.28
CA LEU A 47 7.61 -17.39 -4.72
C LEU A 47 6.71 -18.35 -5.51
N VAL A 48 6.56 -18.09 -6.81
CA VAL A 48 5.74 -18.90 -7.74
C VAL A 48 6.22 -20.34 -7.90
N ASP A 49 7.49 -20.63 -7.57
CA ASP A 49 8.07 -21.97 -7.55
C ASP A 49 7.90 -22.68 -6.19
N GLY A 50 7.21 -22.05 -5.23
CA GLY A 50 6.93 -22.59 -3.91
C GLY A 50 7.98 -22.27 -2.85
N LEU A 51 9.08 -21.58 -3.20
CA LEU A 51 10.10 -21.22 -2.22
C LEU A 51 9.55 -20.21 -1.19
N ASP A 52 9.60 -20.58 0.09
CA ASP A 52 9.13 -19.76 1.22
C ASP A 52 10.32 -19.09 1.93
N ALA A 53 10.29 -17.76 2.07
CA ALA A 53 11.42 -16.99 2.57
C ALA A 53 11.73 -17.27 4.05
N ARG A 54 10.71 -17.50 4.88
CA ARG A 54 10.92 -17.76 6.32
C ARG A 54 11.49 -19.15 6.50
N PHE A 55 10.90 -20.15 5.85
CA PHE A 55 11.40 -21.52 5.90
C PHE A 55 12.83 -21.61 5.32
N ALA A 56 13.09 -21.02 4.16
CA ALA A 56 14.42 -21.00 3.55
C ALA A 56 15.48 -20.33 4.44
N TYR A 57 15.08 -19.37 5.28
CA TYR A 57 15.96 -18.72 6.25
C TYR A 57 16.21 -19.60 7.48
N GLU A 58 15.17 -20.20 8.05
CA GLU A 58 15.24 -21.03 9.26
C GLU A 58 15.93 -22.38 8.99
N SER A 59 15.75 -22.94 7.80
CA SER A 59 16.34 -24.22 7.38
C SER A 59 17.64 -24.06 6.58
N TRP A 60 18.30 -22.90 6.68
CA TRP A 60 19.47 -22.60 5.86
C TRP A 60 20.70 -23.41 6.32
N THR A 61 21.26 -24.20 5.42
CA THR A 61 22.45 -25.03 5.67
C THR A 61 23.66 -24.65 4.80
N GLY A 62 23.52 -23.61 3.98
CA GLY A 62 24.54 -23.18 3.02
C GLY A 62 23.95 -22.89 1.64
N LEU A 63 24.85 -22.52 0.71
CA LEU A 63 24.50 -22.28 -0.69
C LEU A 63 24.14 -23.60 -1.39
N ARG A 64 23.00 -23.64 -2.07
CA ARG A 64 22.57 -24.78 -2.90
C ARG A 64 23.10 -24.66 -4.33
N GLU A 65 23.13 -25.77 -5.05
CA GLU A 65 23.46 -25.77 -6.48
C GLU A 65 22.50 -24.86 -7.27
N GLY A 66 23.06 -24.10 -8.19
CA GLY A 66 22.34 -23.17 -9.05
C GLY A 66 23.28 -22.55 -10.08
N PHE A 67 22.72 -21.93 -11.12
CA PHE A 67 23.48 -21.36 -12.23
C PHE A 67 22.95 -19.97 -12.57
N GLY A 68 23.88 -19.03 -12.80
CA GLY A 68 23.58 -17.67 -13.26
C GLY A 68 24.47 -16.61 -12.63
N ASP A 69 24.32 -15.38 -13.12
CA ASP A 69 25.10 -14.21 -12.73
C ASP A 69 24.49 -13.44 -11.54
N GLN A 70 23.29 -13.84 -11.11
CA GLN A 70 22.62 -13.34 -9.91
C GLN A 70 22.70 -14.38 -8.80
N LEU A 71 22.73 -13.91 -7.56
CA LEU A 71 22.53 -14.70 -6.37
C LEU A 71 21.15 -14.39 -5.80
N LEU A 72 20.30 -15.41 -5.68
CA LEU A 72 19.09 -15.35 -4.87
C LEU A 72 19.47 -15.50 -3.40
N ALA A 73 18.99 -14.60 -2.57
CA ALA A 73 19.19 -14.62 -1.12
C ALA A 73 17.89 -14.29 -0.39
N VAL A 74 17.79 -14.71 0.87
CA VAL A 74 16.76 -14.21 1.80
C VAL A 74 17.35 -13.06 2.62
N MET A 75 16.66 -11.92 2.60
CA MET A 75 16.89 -10.82 3.52
C MET A 75 15.89 -10.90 4.67
N TRP A 76 16.40 -11.18 5.86
CA TRP A 76 15.71 -10.90 7.12
C TRP A 76 15.99 -9.47 7.56
N LYS A 77 14.95 -8.76 7.98
CA LYS A 77 15.08 -7.42 8.54
C LYS A 77 14.13 -7.20 9.71
N ARG A 78 14.54 -6.34 10.66
CA ARG A 78 13.76 -5.94 11.83
C ARG A 78 13.80 -4.43 12.03
N GLY A 79 12.63 -3.79 12.15
CA GLY A 79 12.55 -2.37 12.52
C GLY A 79 13.07 -1.38 11.44
N VAL A 80 13.28 -1.85 10.21
CA VAL A 80 13.82 -1.07 9.09
C VAL A 80 12.99 -1.32 7.82
N ASP A 81 12.77 -0.30 7.00
CA ASP A 81 12.09 -0.44 5.72
C ASP A 81 13.01 -1.04 4.65
N THR A 82 12.43 -1.68 3.63
CA THR A 82 13.20 -2.37 2.57
C THR A 82 14.16 -1.44 1.82
N ILE A 83 13.77 -0.20 1.52
CA ILE A 83 14.63 0.72 0.75
C ILE A 83 15.87 1.08 1.57
N ARG A 84 15.69 1.38 2.86
CA ARG A 84 16.80 1.65 3.77
C ARG A 84 17.68 0.42 3.96
N ALA A 85 17.09 -0.76 4.12
CA ALA A 85 17.83 -2.02 4.23
C ALA A 85 18.70 -2.29 3.00
N CYS A 86 18.15 -2.15 1.79
CA CYS A 86 18.92 -2.27 0.55
C CYS A 86 20.03 -1.22 0.45
N THR A 87 19.80 0.02 0.91
CA THR A 87 20.83 1.07 0.90
C THR A 87 22.01 0.74 1.82
N ILE A 88 21.71 0.25 3.03
CA ILE A 88 22.72 -0.16 4.01
C ILE A 88 23.51 -1.36 3.47
N LEU A 89 22.80 -2.37 2.96
CA LEU A 89 23.41 -3.57 2.40
C LEU A 89 24.29 -3.26 1.18
N ALA A 90 23.80 -2.42 0.25
CA ALA A 90 24.55 -2.04 -0.93
C ALA A 90 25.89 -1.37 -0.59
N LYS A 91 25.90 -0.49 0.42
CA LYS A 91 27.12 0.14 0.94
C LYS A 91 28.09 -0.90 1.51
N GLN A 92 27.58 -1.86 2.29
CA GLN A 92 28.40 -2.92 2.88
C GLN A 92 29.04 -3.83 1.83
N LEU A 93 28.32 -4.11 0.74
CA LEU A 93 28.78 -5.00 -0.33
C LEU A 93 29.55 -4.27 -1.45
N GLY A 94 29.71 -2.94 -1.37
CA GLY A 94 30.37 -2.15 -2.42
C GLY A 94 29.60 -2.12 -3.75
N ILE A 95 28.27 -2.26 -3.73
CA ILE A 95 27.41 -2.25 -4.92
C ILE A 95 26.45 -1.05 -4.92
N ARG A 96 25.79 -0.80 -6.05
CA ARG A 96 24.72 0.22 -6.12
C ARG A 96 23.41 -0.36 -5.59
N PRO A 97 22.58 0.40 -4.84
CA PRO A 97 21.26 -0.07 -4.39
C PRO A 97 20.36 -0.57 -5.52
N ALA A 98 20.48 0.03 -6.71
CA ALA A 98 19.75 -0.38 -7.91
C ALA A 98 20.17 -1.74 -8.48
N GLN A 99 21.23 -2.37 -7.97
CA GLN A 99 21.61 -3.74 -8.31
C GLN A 99 20.91 -4.79 -7.44
N ILE A 100 20.26 -4.36 -6.34
CA ILE A 100 19.49 -5.25 -5.46
C ILE A 100 18.08 -5.39 -6.04
N GLY A 101 17.70 -6.59 -6.45
CA GLY A 101 16.32 -6.92 -6.82
C GLY A 101 15.47 -7.19 -5.59
N VAL A 102 14.20 -6.81 -5.61
CA VAL A 102 13.20 -7.11 -4.57
C VAL A 102 11.83 -7.35 -5.21
N CYS A 103 10.99 -8.21 -4.63
CA CYS A 103 9.60 -8.37 -5.05
C CYS A 103 8.74 -7.15 -4.71
N GLY A 104 8.99 -6.55 -3.54
CA GLY A 104 8.20 -5.46 -2.99
C GLY A 104 8.88 -4.79 -1.79
N ILE A 105 8.19 -3.79 -1.24
CA ILE A 105 8.62 -3.09 -0.02
C ILE A 105 7.82 -3.67 1.14
N LYS A 106 8.50 -3.93 2.26
CA LYS A 106 7.91 -4.36 3.53
C LYS A 106 7.98 -3.22 4.54
N ASP A 107 7.02 -3.21 5.45
CA ASP A 107 6.87 -2.18 6.48
C ASP A 107 8.11 -2.07 7.38
N LYS A 108 8.37 -0.85 7.88
CA LYS A 108 9.44 -0.59 8.85
C LYS A 108 9.17 -1.29 10.18
N VAL A 109 7.96 -1.13 10.71
CA VAL A 109 7.54 -1.71 12.00
C VAL A 109 7.07 -3.15 11.76
N SER A 110 8.05 -4.01 11.46
CA SER A 110 7.85 -5.45 11.24
C SER A 110 9.14 -6.23 11.43
N VAL A 111 8.99 -7.54 11.63
CA VAL A 111 10.01 -8.52 11.27
C VAL A 111 9.64 -9.10 9.91
N SER A 112 10.57 -9.11 8.95
CA SER A 112 10.25 -9.61 7.62
C SER A 112 11.36 -10.41 6.96
N TRP A 113 10.96 -11.46 6.24
CA TRP A 113 11.81 -12.28 5.38
C TRP A 113 11.38 -12.06 3.93
N GLN A 114 12.25 -11.51 3.11
CA GLN A 114 11.95 -11.26 1.71
C GLN A 114 13.07 -11.78 0.82
N PHE A 115 12.73 -12.22 -0.39
CA PHE A 115 13.75 -12.60 -1.35
C PHE A 115 14.36 -11.36 -1.98
N ILE A 116 15.66 -11.41 -2.17
CA ILE A 116 16.44 -10.42 -2.90
C ILE A 116 17.32 -11.12 -3.93
N THR A 117 17.67 -10.39 -5.00
CA THR A 117 18.78 -10.80 -5.87
C THR A 117 19.89 -9.79 -5.82
N LEU A 118 21.12 -10.28 -5.83
CA LEU A 118 22.35 -9.49 -5.83
C LEU A 118 23.25 -10.01 -6.96
N PRO A 119 24.23 -9.24 -7.46
CA PRO A 119 25.26 -9.80 -8.33
C PRO A 119 25.97 -10.97 -7.65
N ALA A 120 26.19 -12.09 -8.35
CA ALA A 120 26.73 -13.32 -7.75
C ALA A 120 28.09 -13.11 -7.04
N TRP A 121 28.93 -12.21 -7.56
CA TRP A 121 30.23 -11.86 -6.98
C TRP A 121 30.16 -10.99 -5.71
N SER A 122 28.99 -10.43 -5.39
CA SER A 122 28.87 -9.37 -4.37
C SER A 122 28.89 -9.87 -2.93
N ILE A 123 28.67 -11.17 -2.72
CA ILE A 123 28.63 -11.79 -1.41
C ILE A 123 29.24 -13.18 -1.50
N ARG A 124 30.05 -13.51 -0.52
CA ARG A 124 30.57 -14.88 -0.35
C ARG A 124 29.44 -15.81 0.13
N PRO A 125 29.58 -17.14 0.05
CA PRO A 125 28.51 -18.07 0.44
C PRO A 125 28.17 -18.08 1.93
N GLU A 126 28.78 -17.22 2.75
CA GLU A 126 28.48 -17.10 4.17
C GLU A 126 27.34 -16.10 4.46
N ARG A 127 26.76 -16.23 5.66
CA ARG A 127 25.78 -15.29 6.18
C ARG A 127 26.41 -13.91 6.38
N VAL A 128 25.70 -12.88 5.93
CA VAL A 128 26.05 -11.48 6.22
C VAL A 128 25.09 -10.91 7.24
N GLU A 129 25.62 -10.23 8.26
CA GLU A 129 24.85 -9.53 9.27
C GLU A 129 25.27 -8.06 9.33
N VAL A 130 24.29 -7.15 9.30
CA VAL A 130 24.56 -5.71 9.30
C VAL A 130 23.76 -5.05 10.43
N GLY A 131 24.49 -4.59 11.45
CA GLY A 131 23.94 -3.80 12.56
C GLY A 131 22.88 -4.52 13.39
N GLY A 132 22.86 -5.85 13.42
CA GLY A 132 21.89 -6.67 14.18
C GLY A 132 20.44 -6.60 13.67
N VAL A 133 20.16 -5.79 12.66
CA VAL A 133 18.80 -5.52 12.14
C VAL A 133 18.58 -6.04 10.73
N ILE A 134 19.63 -6.44 10.02
CA ILE A 134 19.59 -7.01 8.67
C ILE A 134 20.46 -8.26 8.65
N LYS A 135 19.94 -9.36 8.14
CA LYS A 135 20.67 -10.62 7.93
C LYS A 135 20.38 -11.14 6.53
N ILE A 136 21.43 -11.51 5.79
CA ILE A 136 21.34 -12.02 4.42
C ILE A 136 21.84 -13.45 4.39
N LEU A 137 21.03 -14.34 3.82
CA LEU A 137 21.37 -15.74 3.61
C LEU A 137 21.35 -16.07 2.12
N PRO A 138 22.53 -16.34 1.51
CA PRO A 138 22.65 -16.84 0.13
C PRO A 138 21.89 -18.15 -0.07
N ILE A 139 21.02 -18.26 -1.08
CA ILE A 139 20.25 -19.48 -1.35
C ILE A 139 20.85 -20.25 -2.52
N MET A 140 20.96 -19.64 -3.70
CA MET A 140 21.48 -20.27 -4.93
C MET A 140 21.78 -19.21 -6.00
N HIS A 141 22.61 -19.56 -6.97
CA HIS A 141 22.76 -18.75 -8.18
C HIS A 141 21.56 -18.93 -9.11
N VAL A 142 21.14 -17.83 -9.74
CA VAL A 142 20.00 -17.78 -10.66
C VAL A 142 20.30 -16.89 -11.86
N GLY A 143 19.78 -17.25 -13.02
CA GLY A 143 19.94 -16.47 -14.27
C GLY A 143 18.94 -15.33 -14.44
N TRP A 144 18.32 -14.86 -13.36
CA TRP A 144 17.27 -13.86 -13.40
C TRP A 144 17.33 -12.92 -12.20
N ARG A 145 16.87 -11.69 -12.39
CA ARG A 145 16.69 -10.73 -11.32
C ARG A 145 15.30 -10.87 -10.71
N ILE A 146 15.19 -10.83 -9.38
CA ILE A 146 13.88 -10.94 -8.74
C ILE A 146 13.03 -9.70 -8.97
N SER A 147 11.73 -9.93 -9.21
CA SER A 147 10.71 -8.92 -9.44
C SER A 147 9.38 -9.38 -8.82
N SER A 148 8.39 -8.48 -8.78
CA SER A 148 7.04 -8.80 -8.28
C SER A 148 6.34 -9.91 -9.06
N GLU A 149 6.76 -10.21 -10.29
CA GLU A 149 6.19 -11.29 -11.12
C GLU A 149 6.47 -12.67 -10.54
N ARG A 150 7.55 -12.82 -9.77
CA ARG A 150 7.90 -14.07 -9.09
C ARG A 150 7.24 -14.23 -7.72
N LEU A 151 6.58 -13.20 -7.20
CA LEU A 151 5.87 -13.29 -5.92
C LEU A 151 4.55 -14.03 -6.09
N ALA A 152 4.37 -15.15 -5.40
CA ALA A 152 3.11 -15.88 -5.35
C ALA A 152 2.16 -15.29 -4.33
N ARG A 153 2.65 -15.04 -3.10
CA ARG A 153 1.85 -14.53 -1.99
C ARG A 153 2.70 -13.84 -0.93
N ASN A 154 2.04 -13.01 -0.15
CA ASN A 154 2.58 -12.50 1.11
C ASN A 154 1.91 -13.24 2.26
N MET A 155 2.74 -13.75 3.16
CA MET A 155 2.33 -14.42 4.37
C MET A 155 2.49 -13.44 5.53
N PHE A 156 1.61 -13.54 6.53
CA PHE A 156 1.65 -12.70 7.72
C PHE A 156 1.32 -13.50 8.97
N GLU A 157 2.02 -13.18 10.06
CA GLU A 157 1.54 -13.42 11.42
C GLU A 157 1.41 -12.07 12.11
N ILE A 158 0.19 -11.74 12.54
CA ILE A 158 -0.13 -10.44 13.12
C ILE A 158 -0.79 -10.65 14.47
N VAL A 159 -0.32 -9.94 15.49
CA VAL A 159 -0.88 -9.98 16.84
C VAL A 159 -1.64 -8.67 17.10
N ILE A 160 -2.92 -8.80 17.42
CA ILE A 160 -3.77 -7.73 17.93
C ILE A 160 -3.66 -7.74 19.45
N ARG A 161 -3.07 -6.67 20.01
CA ARG A 161 -2.88 -6.48 21.45
C ARG A 161 -4.04 -5.71 22.04
N GLY A 162 -4.46 -6.10 23.25
CA GLY A 162 -5.55 -5.45 24.00
C GLY A 162 -6.88 -5.37 23.24
N PRO A 163 -7.38 -6.49 22.65
CA PRO A 163 -8.68 -6.47 22.02
C PRO A 163 -9.78 -6.26 23.09
N SER A 164 -10.87 -5.59 22.72
CA SER A 164 -12.03 -5.37 23.58
C SER A 164 -12.99 -6.56 23.65
N ASP A 165 -12.84 -7.51 22.73
CA ASP A 165 -13.63 -8.75 22.64
C ASP A 165 -12.71 -9.91 22.24
N GLY A 166 -13.09 -11.14 22.54
CA GLY A 166 -12.25 -12.33 22.40
C GLY A 166 -12.08 -12.83 20.96
N ALA A 167 -11.26 -13.88 20.81
CA ALA A 167 -10.99 -14.50 19.51
C ALA A 167 -12.26 -15.04 18.81
N GLU A 168 -13.29 -15.44 19.57
CA GLU A 168 -14.58 -15.88 19.02
C GLU A 168 -15.29 -14.78 18.23
N ALA A 169 -15.23 -13.53 18.70
CA ALA A 169 -15.82 -12.40 17.99
C ALA A 169 -15.10 -12.14 16.67
N ALA A 170 -13.76 -12.18 16.68
CA ALA A 170 -12.95 -12.10 15.47
C ALA A 170 -13.26 -13.26 14.51
N GLN A 171 -13.49 -14.47 15.02
CA GLN A 171 -13.86 -15.63 14.22
C GLN A 171 -15.22 -15.45 13.54
N ARG A 172 -16.24 -14.92 14.23
CA ARG A 172 -17.55 -14.61 13.62
C ARG A 172 -17.43 -13.62 12.46
N ILE A 173 -16.64 -12.56 12.63
CA ILE A 173 -16.36 -11.59 11.55
C ILE A 173 -15.65 -12.28 10.39
N LEU A 174 -14.68 -13.15 10.68
CA LEU A 174 -13.94 -13.90 9.67
C LEU A 174 -14.85 -14.84 8.86
N GLU A 175 -15.83 -15.51 9.48
CA GLU A 175 -16.80 -16.33 8.74
C GLU A 175 -17.67 -15.49 7.79
N GLU A 176 -18.10 -14.30 8.22
CA GLU A 176 -18.83 -13.39 7.33
C GLU A 176 -17.97 -12.97 6.12
N LEU A 177 -16.69 -12.67 6.35
CA LEU A 177 -15.76 -12.34 5.27
C LEU A 177 -15.50 -13.53 4.34
N ARG A 178 -15.51 -14.78 4.83
CA ARG A 178 -15.39 -15.96 3.95
C ARG A 178 -16.60 -16.10 3.02
N LEU A 179 -17.80 -15.74 3.48
CA LEU A 179 -19.02 -15.79 2.68
C LEU A 179 -19.11 -14.63 1.69
N ARG A 180 -18.83 -13.40 2.13
CA ARG A 180 -19.05 -12.18 1.33
C ARG A 180 -17.81 -11.76 0.53
N GLY A 181 -16.64 -12.24 0.91
CA GLY A 181 -15.32 -11.82 0.43
C GLY A 181 -14.76 -10.64 1.21
N ILE A 182 -13.57 -10.18 0.83
CA ILE A 182 -12.96 -8.96 1.41
C ILE A 182 -12.92 -7.90 0.32
N PRO A 183 -13.47 -6.68 0.55
CA PRO A 183 -13.36 -5.60 -0.42
C PRO A 183 -11.90 -5.23 -0.68
N ASN A 184 -11.52 -5.08 -1.94
CA ASN A 184 -10.12 -4.91 -2.33
C ASN A 184 -9.66 -3.45 -2.37
N PHE A 185 -9.94 -2.69 -1.31
CA PHE A 185 -9.56 -1.28 -1.20
C PHE A 185 -8.03 -1.07 -1.33
N TYR A 186 -7.65 0.11 -1.80
CA TYR A 186 -6.30 0.62 -1.58
C TYR A 186 -6.19 1.09 -0.13
N GLY A 187 -5.28 0.50 0.64
CA GLY A 187 -5.08 0.83 2.04
C GLY A 187 -4.35 2.17 2.27
N HIS A 188 -4.35 2.62 3.53
CA HIS A 188 -3.75 3.87 4.01
C HIS A 188 -2.32 4.15 3.48
N GLN A 189 -1.49 3.12 3.38
CA GLN A 189 -0.10 3.22 2.90
C GLN A 189 0.01 3.80 1.48
N ARG A 190 -1.02 3.61 0.63
CA ARG A 190 -1.06 4.15 -0.72
C ARG A 190 -1.16 5.67 -0.73
N PHE A 191 -1.82 6.23 0.28
CA PHE A 191 -2.12 7.66 0.38
C PHE A 191 -1.10 8.42 1.24
N GLY A 192 -0.51 7.71 2.21
CA GLY A 192 0.29 8.26 3.31
C GLY A 192 -0.52 8.18 4.60
N ILE A 193 -0.02 7.50 5.64
CA ILE A 193 -0.87 7.17 6.78
C ILE A 193 -1.09 8.38 7.69
N SER A 194 -0.02 9.02 8.17
CA SER A 194 -0.11 10.22 9.00
C SER A 194 -0.46 11.48 8.19
N ARG A 195 -0.19 11.47 6.88
CA ARG A 195 -0.42 12.60 5.98
C ARG A 195 -0.84 12.09 4.61
N PRO A 196 -2.15 11.90 4.36
CA PRO A 196 -2.67 11.39 3.09
C PRO A 196 -2.61 12.45 1.97
N ILE A 197 -1.43 13.02 1.72
CA ILE A 197 -1.21 14.16 0.82
C ILE A 197 -1.19 13.77 -0.67
N THR A 198 -0.87 12.51 -0.97
CA THR A 198 -0.63 12.07 -2.36
C THR A 198 -1.79 12.36 -3.33
N PRO A 199 -3.08 12.16 -3.00
CA PRO A 199 -4.17 12.47 -3.93
C PRO A 199 -4.36 13.98 -4.13
N ILE A 200 -4.07 14.81 -3.13
CA ILE A 200 -4.14 16.28 -3.26
C ILE A 200 -3.10 16.75 -4.29
N VAL A 201 -1.85 16.30 -4.14
CA VAL A 201 -0.76 16.64 -5.08
C VAL A 201 -1.07 16.10 -6.47
N GLY A 202 -1.54 14.84 -6.56
CA GLY A 202 -1.93 14.22 -7.81
C GLY A 202 -3.03 14.99 -8.53
N ARG A 203 -4.02 15.48 -7.77
CA ARG A 203 -5.13 16.26 -8.32
C ARG A 203 -4.65 17.59 -8.89
N LEU A 204 -3.83 18.33 -8.16
CA LEU A 204 -3.22 19.57 -8.65
C LEU A 204 -2.35 19.33 -9.89
N MET A 205 -1.64 18.21 -9.96
CA MET A 205 -0.88 17.81 -11.16
C MET A 205 -1.78 17.52 -12.37
N ILE A 206 -2.91 16.84 -12.17
CA ILE A 206 -3.90 16.56 -13.23
C ILE A 206 -4.50 17.88 -13.77
N GLU A 207 -4.79 18.84 -12.89
CA GLU A 207 -5.29 20.17 -13.24
C GLU A 207 -4.23 21.09 -13.86
N GLY A 208 -2.97 20.66 -13.93
CA GLY A 208 -1.85 21.48 -14.45
C GLY A 208 -1.35 22.56 -13.49
N ARG A 209 -1.81 22.56 -12.23
CA ARG A 209 -1.45 23.52 -11.18
C ARG A 209 -0.17 23.09 -10.47
N ILE A 210 0.94 23.04 -11.21
CA ILE A 210 2.21 22.47 -10.74
C ILE A 210 2.81 23.24 -9.56
N GLU A 211 2.75 24.56 -9.58
CA GLU A 211 3.21 25.38 -8.45
C GLU A 211 2.48 25.01 -7.16
N GLU A 212 1.16 24.96 -7.21
CA GLU A 212 0.34 24.60 -6.06
C GLU A 212 0.57 23.15 -5.64
N ALA A 213 0.79 22.23 -6.57
CA ALA A 213 1.13 20.85 -6.26
C ALA A 213 2.44 20.75 -5.46
N VAL A 214 3.45 21.52 -5.86
CA VAL A 214 4.75 21.58 -5.16
C VAL A 214 4.61 22.25 -3.79
N LYS A 215 3.91 23.39 -3.71
CA LYS A 215 3.63 24.08 -2.44
C LYS A 215 2.86 23.17 -1.48
N ALA A 216 1.81 22.50 -1.95
CA ALA A 216 1.05 21.56 -1.16
C ALA A 216 1.92 20.41 -0.64
N PHE A 217 2.71 19.77 -1.50
CA PHE A 217 3.60 18.68 -1.09
C PHE A 217 4.61 19.12 -0.01
N LEU A 218 5.11 20.35 -0.08
CA LEU A 218 6.05 20.89 0.89
C LEU A 218 5.38 21.31 2.21
N ALA A 219 4.23 21.99 2.14
CA ALA A 219 3.76 22.85 3.23
C ALA A 219 2.42 22.43 3.86
N GLU A 220 1.57 21.66 3.16
CA GLU A 220 0.36 21.09 3.79
C GLU A 220 0.75 20.15 4.92
N TYR A 221 0.10 20.25 6.08
CA TYR A 221 0.42 19.41 7.22
C TYR A 221 -0.82 18.69 7.75
N SER A 222 -0.60 17.58 8.44
CA SER A 222 -1.64 16.86 9.15
C SER A 222 -1.37 16.88 10.67
N PRO A 223 -2.41 17.01 11.51
CA PRO A 223 -2.29 16.85 12.96
C PRO A 223 -1.69 15.49 13.39
N LEU A 224 -1.80 14.47 12.53
CA LEU A 224 -1.33 13.11 12.78
C LEU A 224 0.16 12.90 12.46
N GLU A 225 0.85 13.90 11.90
CA GLU A 225 2.31 13.87 11.70
C GLU A 225 3.08 14.16 12.99
N SER A 226 4.39 13.87 13.00
CA SER A 226 5.25 14.28 14.10
C SER A 226 5.26 15.80 14.27
N SER A 227 5.39 16.27 15.51
CA SER A 227 5.47 17.70 15.84
C SER A 227 6.56 18.41 15.04
N GLU A 228 7.75 17.79 14.93
CA GLU A 228 8.88 18.31 14.16
C GLU A 228 8.54 18.56 12.68
N ASN A 229 7.92 17.57 12.01
CA ASN A 229 7.51 17.70 10.61
C ASN A 229 6.42 18.77 10.47
N ARG A 230 5.43 18.75 11.37
CA ARG A 230 4.30 19.70 11.34
C ARG A 230 4.78 21.13 11.48
N MET A 231 5.64 21.42 12.46
CA MET A 231 6.20 22.76 12.68
C MET A 231 7.02 23.26 11.49
N ALA A 232 7.86 22.41 10.90
CA ALA A 232 8.63 22.78 9.71
C ALA A 232 7.72 23.16 8.53
N ARG A 233 6.65 22.40 8.30
CA ARG A 233 5.68 22.68 7.23
C ARG A 233 4.88 23.96 7.48
N MET A 234 4.41 24.15 8.72
CA MET A 234 3.71 25.38 9.14
C MET A 234 4.57 26.61 8.96
N ARG A 235 5.84 26.56 9.38
CA ARG A 235 6.79 27.67 9.19
C ARG A 235 6.98 28.02 7.71
N LEU A 236 7.04 27.02 6.83
CA LEU A 236 7.15 27.27 5.39
C LEU A 236 5.89 27.90 4.79
N LEU A 237 4.71 27.71 5.38
CA LEU A 237 3.47 28.36 4.91
C LEU A 237 3.49 29.88 5.13
N GLU A 238 4.24 30.38 6.13
CA GLU A 238 4.24 31.80 6.50
C GLU A 238 4.99 32.68 5.49
N ASP A 239 6.24 32.32 5.16
CA ASP A 239 7.13 33.14 4.32
C ASP A 239 7.48 32.50 2.97
N PHE A 240 7.16 31.22 2.77
CA PHE A 240 7.54 30.39 1.62
C PHE A 240 8.96 30.68 1.09
N ASP A 241 9.98 30.58 1.95
CA ASP A 241 11.39 30.70 1.58
C ASP A 241 12.07 29.32 1.47
N PRO A 242 12.32 28.78 0.26
CA PRO A 242 12.95 27.48 0.09
C PRO A 242 14.39 27.40 0.60
N ALA A 243 15.15 28.50 0.57
CA ALA A 243 16.53 28.53 1.01
C ALA A 243 16.59 28.43 2.54
N ARG A 244 15.83 29.29 3.22
CA ARG A 244 15.70 29.27 4.69
C ARG A 244 15.10 27.96 5.19
N ALA A 245 14.14 27.39 4.47
CA ALA A 245 13.54 26.11 4.82
C ALA A 245 14.53 24.95 4.92
N LEU A 246 15.65 24.99 4.18
CA LEU A 246 16.67 23.94 4.26
C LEU A 246 17.41 23.90 5.61
N GLU A 247 17.36 24.97 6.39
CA GLU A 247 17.96 25.06 7.72
C GLU A 247 17.16 24.28 8.76
N TYR A 248 15.82 24.35 8.69
CA TYR A 248 14.94 23.77 9.70
C TYR A 248 14.15 22.52 9.24
N PHE A 249 14.06 22.23 7.93
CA PHE A 249 13.38 21.01 7.47
C PHE A 249 14.12 19.75 7.94
N PRO A 250 13.45 18.78 8.59
CA PRO A 250 14.08 17.56 9.07
C PRO A 250 14.78 16.77 7.96
N ARG A 251 15.97 16.20 8.26
CA ARG A 251 16.78 15.45 7.28
C ARG A 251 16.06 14.22 6.72
N ILE A 252 15.10 13.67 7.47
CA ILE A 252 14.29 12.52 7.05
C ILE A 252 13.37 12.85 5.87
N LEU A 253 12.98 14.12 5.69
CA LEU A 253 12.16 14.62 4.59
C LEU A 253 12.99 14.82 3.30
N ARG A 254 13.60 13.73 2.83
CA ARG A 254 14.59 13.76 1.73
C ARG A 254 14.05 14.34 0.42
N TYR A 255 12.77 14.10 0.12
CA TYR A 255 12.14 14.51 -1.14
C TYR A 255 11.75 15.98 -1.08
N GLU A 256 11.17 16.42 0.03
CA GLU A 256 10.90 17.83 0.31
C GLU A 256 12.19 18.64 0.25
N ARG A 257 13.25 18.18 0.93
CA ARG A 257 14.57 18.83 0.87
C ARG A 257 15.18 18.84 -0.53
N ALA A 258 14.87 17.88 -1.40
CA ALA A 258 15.34 17.87 -2.79
C ALA A 258 14.64 18.97 -3.61
N ILE A 259 13.32 19.10 -3.46
CA ILE A 259 12.51 20.15 -4.06
C ILE A 259 12.95 21.53 -3.56
N LEU A 260 13.10 21.71 -2.25
CA LEU A 260 13.58 22.97 -1.65
C LEU A 260 14.96 23.37 -2.18
N ARG A 261 15.90 22.41 -2.29
CA ARG A 261 17.22 22.61 -2.90
C ARG A 261 17.17 23.02 -4.36
N HIS A 262 16.18 22.55 -5.11
CA HIS A 262 15.98 22.98 -6.50
C HIS A 262 15.45 24.40 -6.56
N LEU A 263 14.37 24.69 -5.81
CA LEU A 263 13.74 26.01 -5.79
C LEU A 263 14.65 27.11 -5.24
N ALA A 264 15.49 26.80 -4.25
CA ALA A 264 16.50 27.75 -3.75
C ALA A 264 17.54 28.14 -4.82
N ARG A 265 17.84 27.25 -5.78
CA ARG A 265 18.77 27.53 -6.88
C ARG A 265 18.07 28.13 -8.11
N ARG A 266 16.81 27.76 -8.33
CA ARG A 266 15.98 28.17 -9.47
C ARG A 266 14.59 28.56 -8.99
N PRO A 267 14.42 29.78 -8.43
CA PRO A 267 13.12 30.27 -8.01
C PRO A 267 12.12 30.23 -9.17
N GLY A 268 10.87 29.81 -8.89
CA GLY A 268 9.80 29.70 -9.88
C GLY A 268 9.81 28.43 -10.76
N ASP A 269 10.90 27.65 -10.79
CA ASP A 269 10.96 26.39 -11.56
C ASP A 269 10.33 25.21 -10.81
N TYR A 270 9.00 25.27 -10.62
CA TYR A 270 8.24 24.24 -9.90
C TYR A 270 8.21 22.90 -10.64
N LEU A 271 8.17 22.90 -11.98
CA LEU A 271 8.21 21.67 -12.76
C LEU A 271 9.58 20.98 -12.65
N GLY A 272 10.67 21.74 -12.74
CA GLY A 272 12.01 21.23 -12.47
C GLY A 272 12.16 20.72 -11.05
N ALA A 273 11.60 21.43 -10.06
CA ALA A 273 11.60 20.98 -8.68
C ALA A 273 10.86 19.65 -8.51
N LEU A 274 9.68 19.49 -9.12
CA LEU A 274 8.97 18.21 -9.14
C LEU A 274 9.77 17.11 -9.86
N ARG A 275 10.52 17.44 -10.91
CA ARG A 275 11.38 16.48 -11.63
C ARG A 275 12.62 16.06 -10.84
N SER A 276 12.99 16.79 -9.79
CA SER A 276 14.09 16.42 -8.88
C SER A 276 13.80 15.15 -8.05
N ILE A 277 12.52 14.77 -7.91
CA ILE A 277 12.12 13.55 -7.21
C ILE A 277 11.91 12.36 -8.17
N PRO A 278 12.05 11.11 -7.70
CA PRO A 278 11.95 9.92 -8.54
C PRO A 278 10.64 9.84 -9.33
N LEU A 279 10.70 9.41 -10.59
CA LEU A 279 9.53 9.25 -11.45
C LEU A 279 8.42 8.39 -10.82
N ARG A 280 8.81 7.34 -10.07
CA ARG A 280 7.85 6.48 -9.36
C ARG A 280 7.01 7.24 -8.32
N LEU A 281 7.59 8.23 -7.64
CA LEU A 281 6.85 9.06 -6.68
C LEU A 281 5.91 10.05 -7.42
N ARG A 282 6.38 10.62 -8.53
CA ARG A 282 5.54 11.49 -9.38
C ARG A 282 4.32 10.75 -9.93
N ARG A 283 4.51 9.50 -10.40
CA ARG A 283 3.42 8.62 -10.83
C ARG A 283 2.49 8.27 -9.67
N LEU A 284 3.03 7.97 -8.48
CA LEU A 284 2.23 7.67 -7.30
C LEU A 284 1.22 8.78 -6.98
N PHE A 285 1.59 10.06 -7.13
CA PHE A 285 0.65 11.16 -6.91
C PHE A 285 -0.58 11.03 -7.83
N VAL A 286 -0.37 10.91 -9.14
CA VAL A 286 -1.47 10.76 -10.11
C VAL A 286 -2.26 9.46 -9.87
N GLU A 287 -1.56 8.35 -9.67
CA GLU A 287 -2.18 7.05 -9.41
C GLU A 287 -2.95 7.00 -8.07
N SER A 288 -2.61 7.85 -7.10
CA SER A 288 -3.35 7.94 -5.84
C SER A 288 -4.71 8.60 -6.02
N VAL A 289 -4.88 9.50 -7.00
CA VAL A 289 -6.20 10.02 -7.38
C VAL A 289 -7.05 8.90 -7.99
N SER A 290 -6.47 8.09 -8.88
CA SER A 290 -7.14 6.91 -9.44
C SER A 290 -7.55 5.92 -8.33
N ALA A 291 -6.68 5.70 -7.34
CA ALA A 291 -6.97 4.86 -6.19
C ALA A 291 -8.09 5.42 -5.30
N LEU A 292 -8.14 6.75 -5.11
CA LEU A 292 -9.21 7.42 -4.37
C LEU A 292 -10.56 7.23 -5.05
N ILE A 293 -10.63 7.41 -6.38
CA ILE A 293 -11.85 7.18 -7.16
C ILE A 293 -12.28 5.71 -7.06
N PHE A 294 -11.34 4.76 -7.19
CA PHE A 294 -11.64 3.34 -7.03
C PHE A 294 -12.20 3.03 -5.64
N ASN A 295 -11.60 3.57 -4.58
CA ASN A 295 -12.10 3.39 -3.21
C ASN A 295 -13.52 3.94 -3.05
N LYS A 296 -13.79 5.16 -3.52
CA LYS A 296 -15.15 5.75 -3.45
C LYS A 296 -16.17 4.93 -4.23
N ALA A 297 -15.82 4.47 -5.43
CA ALA A 297 -16.68 3.61 -6.23
C ALA A 297 -16.95 2.27 -5.51
N LEU A 298 -15.92 1.63 -4.94
CA LEU A 298 -16.06 0.39 -4.20
C LEU A 298 -16.92 0.57 -2.93
N SER A 299 -16.79 1.71 -2.23
CA SER A 299 -17.64 2.08 -1.10
C SER A 299 -19.11 2.14 -1.50
N ARG A 300 -19.46 2.78 -2.62
CA ARG A 300 -20.84 2.80 -3.15
C ARG A 300 -21.33 1.44 -3.61
N VAL A 301 -20.48 0.64 -4.27
CA VAL A 301 -20.80 -0.74 -4.64
C VAL A 301 -21.17 -1.59 -3.41
N ILE A 302 -20.50 -1.37 -2.28
CA ILE A 302 -20.86 -2.04 -1.01
C ILE A 302 -22.18 -1.49 -0.46
N ALA A 303 -22.37 -0.17 -0.48
CA ALA A 303 -23.59 0.47 0.02
C ALA A 303 -24.85 0.01 -0.74
N GLU A 304 -24.73 -0.27 -2.03
CA GLU A 304 -25.80 -0.78 -2.88
C GLU A 304 -25.88 -2.33 -2.91
N ASP A 305 -25.11 -3.03 -2.07
CA ASP A 305 -25.04 -4.50 -1.97
C ASP A 305 -24.67 -5.20 -3.30
N LEU A 306 -23.89 -4.53 -4.15
CA LEU A 306 -23.49 -5.02 -5.47
C LEU A 306 -22.17 -5.81 -5.46
N LEU A 307 -21.46 -5.90 -4.32
CA LEU A 307 -20.14 -6.54 -4.22
C LEU A 307 -20.16 -8.04 -4.60
N GLY A 308 -21.25 -8.73 -4.25
CA GLY A 308 -21.47 -10.14 -4.54
C GLY A 308 -22.15 -10.43 -5.88
N VAL A 309 -22.69 -9.41 -6.53
CA VAL A 309 -23.60 -9.55 -7.68
C VAL A 309 -22.82 -9.41 -8.98
N VAL A 310 -23.00 -10.36 -9.90
CA VAL A 310 -22.50 -10.29 -11.28
C VAL A 310 -23.62 -9.77 -12.16
N GLU A 311 -23.35 -8.74 -12.96
CA GLU A 311 -24.35 -8.09 -13.81
C GLU A 311 -23.91 -8.07 -15.26
N VAL A 312 -24.88 -8.06 -16.18
CA VAL A 312 -24.62 -7.76 -17.59
C VAL A 312 -23.93 -6.39 -17.69
N GLY A 313 -22.89 -6.30 -18.51
CA GLY A 313 -22.05 -5.11 -18.66
C GLY A 313 -20.88 -5.01 -17.67
N ASP A 314 -20.80 -5.85 -16.64
CA ASP A 314 -19.63 -5.91 -15.76
C ASP A 314 -18.36 -6.29 -16.55
N LEU A 315 -17.21 -5.86 -16.04
CA LEU A 315 -15.92 -6.32 -16.52
C LEU A 315 -15.38 -7.40 -15.59
N VAL A 316 -14.97 -8.53 -16.16
CA VAL A 316 -14.28 -9.59 -15.42
C VAL A 316 -12.88 -9.83 -15.97
N VAL A 317 -11.95 -10.12 -15.06
CA VAL A 317 -10.54 -10.42 -15.38
C VAL A 317 -10.23 -11.88 -15.07
N ARG A 318 -9.35 -12.47 -15.87
CA ARG A 318 -8.80 -13.80 -15.60
C ARG A 318 -7.78 -13.74 -14.47
N LEU A 319 -7.75 -14.80 -13.66
CA LEU A 319 -6.84 -14.94 -12.55
C LEU A 319 -5.84 -16.07 -12.79
N ASP A 320 -4.59 -15.82 -12.45
CA ASP A 320 -3.57 -16.86 -12.41
C ASP A 320 -3.77 -17.80 -11.20
N THR A 321 -2.92 -18.81 -11.08
CA THR A 321 -2.95 -19.79 -9.98
C THR A 321 -2.74 -19.16 -8.60
N PHE A 322 -2.26 -17.93 -8.50
CA PHE A 322 -2.05 -17.20 -7.25
C PHE A 322 -3.11 -16.11 -7.01
N GLY A 323 -4.12 -16.01 -7.90
CA GLY A 323 -5.20 -15.03 -7.77
C GLY A 323 -4.83 -13.64 -8.29
N ARG A 324 -3.70 -13.48 -9.00
CA ARG A 324 -3.34 -12.22 -9.64
C ARG A 324 -4.11 -12.07 -10.95
N PRO A 325 -4.61 -10.86 -11.28
CA PRO A 325 -5.17 -10.59 -12.59
C PRO A 325 -4.13 -10.85 -13.69
N GLU A 326 -4.46 -11.71 -14.65
CA GLU A 326 -3.64 -11.94 -15.83
C GLU A 326 -3.66 -10.70 -16.73
N PRO A 327 -2.52 -10.32 -17.35
CA PRO A 327 -2.51 -9.29 -18.37
C PRO A 327 -3.42 -9.66 -19.53
N GLY A 328 -4.25 -8.73 -20.00
CA GLY A 328 -5.14 -8.98 -21.12
C GLY A 328 -6.31 -8.01 -21.18
N ARG A 329 -7.16 -8.19 -22.19
CA ARG A 329 -8.43 -7.47 -22.28
C ARG A 329 -9.42 -8.05 -21.26
N PRO A 330 -10.21 -7.22 -20.57
CA PRO A 330 -11.31 -7.72 -19.76
C PRO A 330 -12.33 -8.44 -20.64
N ILE A 331 -13.07 -9.36 -20.02
CA ILE A 331 -14.25 -9.97 -20.61
C ILE A 331 -15.44 -9.14 -20.13
N MET A 332 -16.26 -8.66 -21.06
CA MET A 332 -17.52 -8.01 -20.73
C MET A 332 -18.59 -9.08 -20.50
N VAL A 333 -19.31 -8.97 -19.39
CA VAL A 333 -20.44 -9.85 -19.09
C VAL A 333 -21.60 -9.51 -20.01
N SER A 334 -22.20 -10.53 -20.61
CA SER A 334 -23.36 -10.44 -21.49
C SER A 334 -24.37 -11.50 -21.09
N GLU A 335 -25.62 -11.37 -21.55
CA GLU A 335 -26.65 -12.40 -21.32
C GLU A 335 -26.20 -13.79 -21.77
N ALA A 336 -25.43 -13.87 -22.86
CA ALA A 336 -24.94 -15.13 -23.42
C ALA A 336 -23.86 -15.82 -22.56
N ASN A 337 -23.11 -15.08 -21.73
CA ASN A 337 -21.96 -15.63 -21.01
C ASN A 337 -22.08 -15.59 -19.47
N ILE A 338 -23.09 -14.92 -18.92
CA ILE A 338 -23.19 -14.64 -17.47
C ILE A 338 -23.12 -15.91 -16.62
N GLN A 339 -23.85 -16.97 -16.99
CA GLN A 339 -23.84 -18.24 -16.25
C GLN A 339 -22.44 -18.90 -16.24
N GLN A 340 -21.70 -18.79 -17.35
CA GLN A 340 -20.33 -19.30 -17.43
C GLN A 340 -19.38 -18.44 -16.58
N VAL A 341 -19.55 -17.11 -16.61
CA VAL A 341 -18.77 -16.17 -15.81
C VAL A 341 -18.95 -16.45 -14.32
N GLU A 342 -20.19 -16.56 -13.84
CA GLU A 342 -20.51 -16.88 -12.43
C GLU A 342 -19.86 -18.20 -12.00
N ARG A 343 -19.95 -19.25 -12.83
CA ARG A 343 -19.30 -20.55 -12.57
C ARG A 343 -17.78 -20.45 -12.48
N LEU A 344 -17.15 -19.58 -13.29
CA LEU A 344 -15.70 -19.40 -13.26
C LEU A 344 -15.26 -18.50 -12.09
N ILE A 345 -16.10 -17.56 -11.67
CA ILE A 345 -15.89 -16.76 -10.44
C ILE A 345 -15.94 -17.67 -9.22
N SER A 346 -16.94 -18.56 -9.10
CA SER A 346 -17.04 -19.49 -7.96
C SER A 346 -15.87 -20.48 -7.87
N ARG A 347 -15.22 -20.77 -9.00
CA ARG A 347 -13.98 -21.58 -9.08
C ARG A 347 -12.70 -20.76 -8.90
N GLY A 348 -12.79 -19.45 -8.64
CA GLY A 348 -11.63 -18.57 -8.47
C GLY A 348 -10.75 -18.45 -9.71
N LYS A 349 -11.35 -18.52 -10.91
CA LYS A 349 -10.69 -18.36 -12.22
C LYS A 349 -10.95 -16.99 -12.86
N LEU A 350 -12.07 -16.37 -12.52
CA LEU A 350 -12.41 -14.99 -12.90
C LEU A 350 -12.69 -14.15 -11.64
N ALA A 351 -12.58 -12.84 -11.77
CA ALA A 351 -13.10 -11.90 -10.78
C ALA A 351 -13.72 -10.68 -11.45
N VAL A 352 -14.81 -10.16 -10.87
CA VAL A 352 -15.37 -8.85 -11.22
C VAL A 352 -14.35 -7.79 -10.86
N ALA A 353 -14.09 -6.88 -11.79
CA ALA A 353 -13.10 -5.83 -11.66
C ALA A 353 -13.69 -4.47 -12.01
N LEU A 354 -13.26 -3.45 -11.25
CA LEU A 354 -13.48 -2.06 -11.61
C LEU A 354 -12.19 -1.46 -12.18
N PRO A 355 -12.33 -0.49 -13.09
CA PRO A 355 -11.20 0.33 -13.51
C PRO A 355 -10.64 1.12 -12.33
N VAL A 356 -9.32 1.11 -12.23
CA VAL A 356 -8.55 2.14 -11.53
C VAL A 356 -8.30 3.22 -12.61
N PRO A 357 -8.98 4.38 -12.56
CA PRO A 357 -9.09 5.27 -13.70
C PRO A 357 -7.76 5.76 -14.28
N GLY A 358 -7.72 5.85 -15.59
CA GLY A 358 -6.68 6.50 -16.37
C GLY A 358 -7.15 6.73 -17.80
N TYR A 359 -6.27 7.27 -18.64
CA TYR A 359 -6.68 7.79 -19.95
C TYR A 359 -7.07 6.74 -21.00
N LEU A 360 -6.95 5.45 -20.69
CA LEU A 360 -7.42 4.33 -21.53
C LEU A 360 -8.31 3.35 -20.73
N SER A 361 -8.89 3.78 -19.61
CA SER A 361 -9.73 2.92 -18.79
C SER A 361 -11.00 2.48 -19.54
N PRO A 362 -11.28 1.17 -19.63
CA PRO A 362 -12.57 0.69 -20.14
C PRO A 362 -13.64 0.88 -19.06
N ILE A 363 -14.78 1.50 -19.37
CA ILE A 363 -15.87 1.68 -18.40
C ILE A 363 -16.88 0.53 -18.53
N PRO A 364 -17.23 -0.18 -17.44
CA PRO A 364 -18.29 -1.19 -17.45
C PRO A 364 -19.64 -0.59 -17.85
N ARG A 365 -20.49 -1.37 -18.51
CA ARG A 365 -21.86 -0.96 -18.89
C ARG A 365 -22.90 -1.52 -17.91
N SER A 366 -22.56 -1.52 -16.63
CA SER A 366 -23.38 -2.00 -15.52
C SER A 366 -23.55 -0.89 -14.48
N ARG A 367 -24.40 -1.11 -13.47
CA ARG A 367 -24.55 -0.20 -12.33
C ARG A 367 -23.21 0.14 -11.66
N LYS A 368 -22.29 -0.84 -11.57
CA LYS A 368 -20.94 -0.60 -11.03
C LYS A 368 -20.12 0.38 -11.88
N GLY A 369 -20.34 0.37 -13.20
CA GLY A 369 -19.76 1.35 -14.13
C GLY A 369 -20.38 2.73 -14.00
N GLU A 370 -21.70 2.80 -13.84
CA GLU A 370 -22.44 4.06 -13.56
C GLU A 370 -21.97 4.69 -12.24
N ILE A 371 -21.80 3.89 -11.19
CA ILE A 371 -21.20 4.33 -9.93
C ILE A 371 -19.82 4.95 -10.18
N LEU A 372 -18.93 4.29 -10.94
CA LEU A 372 -17.60 4.81 -11.24
C LEU A 372 -17.68 6.16 -11.99
N LEU A 373 -18.58 6.28 -12.96
CA LEU A 373 -18.80 7.53 -13.70
C LEU A 373 -19.34 8.64 -12.79
N SER A 374 -20.29 8.34 -11.88
CA SER A 374 -20.82 9.33 -10.94
C SER A 374 -19.73 9.89 -10.03
N ILE A 375 -18.79 9.07 -9.55
CA ILE A 375 -17.63 9.53 -8.77
C ILE A 375 -16.70 10.42 -9.59
N LEU A 376 -16.46 10.06 -10.85
CA LEU A 376 -15.65 10.88 -11.76
C LEU A 376 -16.27 12.27 -11.96
N ASP A 377 -17.58 12.32 -12.18
CA ASP A 377 -18.36 13.56 -12.34
C ASP A 377 -18.37 14.41 -11.07
N GLU A 378 -18.60 13.82 -9.89
CA GLU A 378 -18.52 14.51 -8.59
C GLU A 378 -17.14 15.11 -8.33
N MET A 379 -16.09 14.44 -8.83
CA MET A 379 -14.74 14.96 -8.77
C MET A 379 -14.43 15.92 -9.92
N GLY A 380 -15.32 16.12 -10.90
CA GLY A 380 -15.06 16.92 -12.09
C GLY A 380 -13.88 16.41 -12.90
N LEU A 381 -13.78 15.09 -13.09
CA LEU A 381 -12.71 14.42 -13.84
C LEU A 381 -13.28 13.58 -14.96
N GLU A 382 -12.61 13.66 -16.10
CA GLU A 382 -12.80 12.75 -17.23
C GLU A 382 -11.59 11.80 -17.32
N PRO A 383 -11.73 10.58 -17.86
CA PRO A 383 -10.61 9.64 -18.03
C PRO A 383 -9.39 10.27 -18.73
N ASN A 384 -9.61 11.13 -19.73
CA ASN A 384 -8.51 11.79 -20.46
C ASN A 384 -7.69 12.77 -19.60
N ALA A 385 -8.20 13.25 -18.46
CA ALA A 385 -7.47 14.13 -17.54
C ALA A 385 -6.22 13.46 -16.96
N PHE A 386 -6.19 12.12 -16.89
CA PHE A 386 -5.03 11.34 -16.45
C PHE A 386 -3.89 11.28 -17.47
N ARG A 387 -4.06 11.88 -18.66
CA ARG A 387 -3.00 12.17 -19.63
C ARG A 387 -2.49 13.59 -19.42
N LEU A 388 -1.52 13.73 -18.52
CA LEU A 388 -1.00 15.04 -18.10
C LEU A 388 -0.25 15.71 -19.25
N LYS A 389 -0.62 16.95 -19.58
CA LYS A 389 0.06 17.76 -20.61
C LYS A 389 1.41 18.29 -20.12
N ILE A 390 1.47 18.78 -18.88
CA ILE A 390 2.65 19.45 -18.32
C ILE A 390 3.71 18.46 -17.80
N CYS A 391 3.26 17.33 -17.24
CA CYS A 391 4.12 16.25 -16.74
C CYS A 391 3.74 14.89 -17.37
N PRO A 392 3.93 14.71 -18.71
CA PRO A 392 3.46 13.51 -19.42
C PRO A 392 4.03 12.21 -18.87
N GLU A 393 5.25 12.23 -18.34
CA GLU A 393 5.92 11.07 -17.78
C GLU A 393 5.20 10.47 -16.55
N ALA A 394 4.37 11.28 -15.87
CA ALA A 394 3.56 10.89 -14.72
C ALA A 394 2.13 10.43 -15.10
N SER A 395 1.75 10.48 -16.38
CA SER A 395 0.44 10.04 -16.87
C SER A 395 0.18 8.55 -16.57
N THR A 396 -1.08 8.21 -16.31
CA THR A 396 -1.49 6.82 -16.08
C THR A 396 -2.53 6.35 -17.10
N ARG A 397 -2.29 5.18 -17.71
CA ARG A 397 -3.23 4.53 -18.64
C ARG A 397 -4.48 4.01 -17.93
N GLY A 398 -4.39 3.82 -16.62
CA GLY A 398 -5.38 3.09 -15.84
C GLY A 398 -5.08 1.59 -15.84
N SER A 399 -5.75 0.88 -14.95
CA SER A 399 -5.66 -0.58 -14.82
C SER A 399 -7.01 -1.15 -14.42
N LEU A 400 -7.11 -2.47 -14.35
CA LEU A 400 -8.27 -3.15 -13.77
C LEU A 400 -7.89 -3.76 -12.44
N ARG A 401 -8.76 -3.62 -11.44
CA ARG A 401 -8.57 -4.19 -10.11
C ARG A 401 -9.81 -4.99 -9.71
N PRO A 402 -9.66 -6.27 -9.33
CA PRO A 402 -10.75 -7.04 -8.74
C PRO A 402 -11.37 -6.29 -7.55
N ILE A 403 -12.70 -6.24 -7.47
CA ILE A 403 -13.41 -5.55 -6.38
C ILE A 403 -13.32 -6.32 -5.04
N LYS A 404 -13.03 -7.62 -5.10
CA LYS A 404 -12.76 -8.49 -3.94
C LYS A 404 -11.33 -9.01 -3.97
N ILE A 405 -10.73 -9.23 -2.79
CA ILE A 405 -9.49 -10.00 -2.66
C ILE A 405 -9.80 -11.44 -3.10
N THR A 406 -9.02 -11.94 -4.05
CA THR A 406 -9.34 -13.15 -4.82
C THR A 406 -8.98 -14.43 -4.09
N ARG A 407 -7.70 -14.63 -3.76
CA ARG A 407 -7.18 -15.82 -3.08
C ARG A 407 -6.53 -15.44 -1.77
N TRP A 408 -7.22 -15.66 -0.66
CA TRP A 408 -6.73 -15.36 0.67
C TRP A 408 -7.12 -16.46 1.65
N SER A 409 -6.37 -16.55 2.75
CA SER A 409 -6.74 -17.37 3.89
C SER A 409 -6.40 -16.62 5.17
N CYS A 410 -7.16 -16.91 6.23
CA CYS A 410 -6.88 -16.39 7.56
C CYS A 410 -7.26 -17.46 8.58
N ARG A 411 -6.38 -17.66 9.56
CA ARG A 411 -6.65 -18.44 10.77
C ARG A 411 -6.46 -17.55 11.99
N ILE A 412 -7.35 -17.68 12.95
CA ILE A 412 -7.34 -16.92 14.20
C ILE A 412 -7.03 -17.90 15.33
N SER A 413 -6.18 -17.47 16.26
CA SER A 413 -5.91 -18.17 17.51
C SER A 413 -5.76 -17.15 18.63
N GLU A 414 -6.14 -17.53 19.84
CA GLU A 414 -5.92 -16.74 21.05
C GLU A 414 -4.54 -17.05 21.66
N LEU A 415 -3.91 -16.04 22.25
CA LEU A 415 -2.67 -16.17 23.02
C LEU A 415 -2.98 -16.14 24.51
N ASP A 416 -2.06 -16.65 25.34
CA ASP A 416 -2.24 -16.76 26.80
C ASP A 416 -2.52 -15.42 27.51
N ASP A 417 -2.12 -14.30 26.91
CA ASP A 417 -2.35 -12.95 27.42
C ASP A 417 -3.66 -12.30 26.92
N GLY A 418 -4.53 -13.07 26.27
CA GLY A 418 -5.79 -12.60 25.68
C GLY A 418 -5.61 -11.85 24.35
N SER A 419 -4.38 -11.75 23.81
CA SER A 419 -4.15 -11.19 22.48
C SER A 419 -4.66 -12.14 21.39
N ILE A 420 -5.05 -11.58 20.24
CA ILE A 420 -5.51 -12.37 19.09
C ILE A 420 -4.40 -12.45 18.05
N LYS A 421 -3.99 -13.66 17.67
CA LYS A 421 -3.03 -13.90 16.58
C LYS A 421 -3.75 -14.30 15.30
N LEU A 422 -3.42 -13.61 14.21
CA LEU A 422 -3.92 -13.88 12.86
C LEU A 422 -2.78 -14.41 11.99
N SER A 423 -3.01 -15.56 11.37
CA SER A 423 -2.13 -16.11 10.32
C SER A 423 -2.79 -15.92 8.97
N ILE A 424 -2.24 -15.03 8.14
CA ILE A 424 -2.90 -14.53 6.93
C ILE A 424 -2.06 -14.84 5.69
N GLU A 425 -2.71 -15.24 4.61
CA GLU A 425 -2.12 -15.34 3.28
C GLU A 425 -2.85 -14.42 2.31
N LEU A 426 -2.10 -13.60 1.57
CA LEU A 426 -2.68 -12.65 0.61
C LEU A 426 -1.97 -12.71 -0.75
N PRO A 427 -2.72 -12.48 -1.85
CA PRO A 427 -2.12 -12.39 -3.16
C PRO A 427 -1.41 -11.03 -3.31
N PRO A 428 -0.46 -10.90 -4.25
CA PRO A 428 0.22 -9.64 -4.51
C PRO A 428 -0.76 -8.51 -4.84
N GLY A 429 -0.47 -7.30 -4.36
CA GLY A 429 -1.32 -6.13 -4.58
C GLY A 429 -2.54 -6.01 -3.66
N SER A 430 -2.68 -6.92 -2.68
CA SER A 430 -3.65 -6.84 -1.58
C SER A 430 -2.99 -6.37 -0.29
N TYR A 431 -3.79 -5.84 0.64
CA TYR A 431 -3.31 -5.21 1.87
C TYR A 431 -3.86 -5.91 3.11
N ALA A 432 -2.98 -6.41 3.99
CA ALA A 432 -3.38 -7.05 5.25
C ALA A 432 -4.18 -6.10 6.16
N THR A 433 -3.91 -4.80 6.08
CA THR A 433 -4.64 -3.78 6.82
C THR A 433 -6.13 -3.74 6.47
N ILE A 434 -6.54 -4.18 5.27
CA ILE A 434 -7.97 -4.19 4.90
C ILE A 434 -8.72 -5.36 5.54
N LEU A 435 -8.09 -6.53 5.66
CA LEU A 435 -8.65 -7.63 6.45
C LEU A 435 -8.69 -7.26 7.94
N LEU A 436 -7.59 -6.72 8.47
CA LEU A 436 -7.52 -6.28 9.85
C LEU A 436 -8.53 -5.18 10.16
N ARG A 437 -8.77 -4.26 9.24
CA ARG A 437 -9.80 -3.23 9.36
C ARG A 437 -11.16 -3.86 9.64
N GLU A 438 -11.60 -4.83 8.84
CA GLU A 438 -12.90 -5.49 9.03
C GLU A 438 -13.02 -6.19 10.39
N ILE A 439 -11.93 -6.80 10.87
CA ILE A 439 -11.87 -7.51 12.15
C ILE A 439 -11.82 -6.56 13.35
N MET A 440 -10.92 -5.58 13.31
CA MET A 440 -10.65 -4.66 14.42
C MET A 440 -11.69 -3.55 14.52
N LYS A 441 -12.18 -3.03 13.39
CA LYS A 441 -13.00 -1.80 13.27
C LYS A 441 -12.52 -0.68 14.21
N PRO A 442 -11.23 -0.28 14.15
CA PRO A 442 -10.69 0.64 15.13
C PRO A 442 -11.28 2.04 14.94
N GLU A 443 -11.47 2.78 16.05
CA GLU A 443 -11.90 4.18 16.00
C GLU A 443 -10.87 5.07 15.29
N SER A 444 -9.61 4.66 15.31
CA SER A 444 -8.50 5.41 14.73
C SER A 444 -7.61 4.56 13.82
N PRO A 445 -7.24 5.05 12.62
CA PRO A 445 -6.29 4.39 11.72
C PRO A 445 -4.87 4.33 12.31
N LEU A 446 -4.59 5.07 13.40
CA LEU A 446 -3.33 4.96 14.15
C LEU A 446 -3.11 3.53 14.70
N ALA A 447 -4.19 2.77 14.90
CA ALA A 447 -4.12 1.35 15.28
C ALA A 447 -3.26 0.51 14.33
N PHE A 448 -3.04 0.97 13.08
CA PHE A 448 -2.23 0.28 12.07
C PHE A 448 -0.77 0.71 11.96
N ILE A 449 -0.33 1.73 12.73
CA ILE A 449 0.97 2.40 12.53
C ILE A 449 2.00 2.02 13.60
N GLY A 450 1.57 1.57 14.78
CA GLY A 450 2.49 1.21 15.86
C GLY A 450 3.35 2.41 16.28
N GLY A 451 2.75 3.37 16.97
CA GLY A 451 3.47 4.55 17.47
C GLY A 451 2.56 5.69 17.90
N GLY A 452 2.47 5.90 19.22
CA GLY A 452 1.72 6.99 19.86
C GLY A 452 0.72 6.43 20.86
N ASN A 453 0.82 6.82 22.13
CA ASN A 453 -0.13 6.51 23.20
C ASN A 453 -1.58 6.61 22.70
N VAL A 454 -2.22 5.48 22.41
CA VAL A 454 -3.67 5.42 22.21
C VAL A 454 -4.41 5.58 23.55
N ASN A 455 -3.67 5.59 24.68
CA ASN A 455 -4.20 5.69 26.05
C ASN A 455 -3.85 6.96 26.82
N SER A 456 -3.26 8.01 26.23
CA SER A 456 -3.22 9.30 26.93
C SER A 456 -4.57 10.02 26.76
N ARG A 457 -5.59 9.54 27.49
CA ARG A 457 -6.54 10.47 28.08
C ARG A 457 -5.70 11.32 29.02
N GLU A 458 -5.32 12.52 28.59
CA GLU A 458 -4.96 13.55 29.57
C GLU A 458 -6.14 13.65 30.54
N PRO A 459 -5.92 13.54 31.86
CA PRO A 459 -6.99 13.78 32.81
C PRO A 459 -7.53 15.18 32.54
N ARG A 460 -8.85 15.27 32.36
CA ARG A 460 -9.53 16.56 32.46
C ARG A 460 -9.26 17.03 33.89
N ASP A 461 -8.41 18.04 34.02
CA ASP A 461 -8.26 18.73 35.30
C ASP A 461 -9.64 19.25 35.68
N ILE A 462 -10.10 18.74 36.81
CA ILE A 462 -11.19 19.29 37.59
C ILE A 462 -10.55 20.44 38.37
N MET A 463 -10.78 21.68 37.91
CA MET A 463 -11.20 22.85 38.71
C MET A 463 -11.34 24.07 37.81
#